data_AF-A0A1I6JG82-F1
#
_entry.id   AF-A0A1I6JG82-F1
#
_cell.length_a   1.000
_cell.length_b   1.000
_cell.length_c   1.000
_cell.angle_alpha   90.00
_cell.angle_beta   90.00
_cell.angle_gamma   90.00
#
_symmetry.space_group_name_H-M   'P 1'
#
loop_
_entity.id
_entity.type
_entity.pdbx_description
1 polymer ?
#
loop_
_entity_poly.entity_id
_entity_poly.type
_entity_poly.pdbx_seq_one_letter_code
_entity_poly.pdbx_strand_id
1 'polypeptide(L)'
;MELATAVKIAKIAAEQLKSEEKRHRIFIIAVSLVILVLFLFSSVIYLAMHPLESMSNMLKEQLAGVNDTICVQEDDVLIKKYPDIEQTIWQFLKGLGFTDEGAAATMGNMVVESSFNPAANHNDHYFGLCQWGGGRWQGNDFSLTGFSQKCEKEWSDLQVQLTFFYMECSTYYANVYLLMGKTKDVVYATDYFCTYYEGCVGSSGNWAYSTVNGKAYQGLANRRRYAEWYLKKYGLGGG
;
A
#
# COMPACT_ATOMS: atom_id res chain seq x y z
N MET A 1 -45.67 -4.43 -57.38
CA MET A 1 -45.52 -5.36 -56.23
C MET A 1 -46.80 -5.24 -55.41
N GLU A 2 -47.59 -6.31 -55.27
CA GLU A 2 -48.82 -6.24 -54.48
C GLU A 2 -48.51 -5.97 -53.00
N LEU A 3 -49.36 -5.16 -52.35
CA LEU A 3 -49.23 -4.74 -50.95
C LEU A 3 -49.06 -5.94 -50.00
N ALA A 4 -49.76 -7.06 -50.28
CA ALA A 4 -49.64 -8.29 -49.51
C ALA A 4 -48.25 -8.93 -49.57
N THR A 5 -47.55 -8.81 -50.71
CA THR A 5 -46.18 -9.30 -50.88
C THR A 5 -45.20 -8.44 -50.08
N ALA A 6 -45.38 -7.12 -50.09
CA ALA A 6 -44.53 -6.19 -49.35
C ALA A 6 -44.61 -6.42 -47.83
N VAL A 7 -45.82 -6.66 -47.29
CA VAL A 7 -46.04 -6.94 -45.86
C VAL A 7 -45.37 -8.25 -45.42
N LYS A 8 -45.42 -9.30 -46.25
CA LYS A 8 -44.73 -10.57 -45.95
C LYS A 8 -43.21 -10.40 -45.88
N ILE A 9 -42.63 -9.64 -46.81
CA ILE A 9 -41.19 -9.37 -46.84
C ILE A 9 -40.76 -8.57 -45.59
N ALA A 10 -41.52 -7.54 -45.21
CA ALA A 10 -41.23 -6.74 -44.04
C ALA A 10 -41.27 -7.56 -42.73
N LYS A 11 -42.23 -8.48 -42.61
CA LYS A 11 -42.33 -9.37 -41.45
C LYS A 11 -41.12 -10.32 -41.35
N ILE A 12 -40.72 -10.90 -42.48
CA ILE A 12 -39.52 -11.77 -42.55
C ILE A 12 -38.27 -10.95 -42.17
N ALA A 13 -38.11 -9.74 -42.70
CA ALA A 13 -36.98 -8.88 -42.38
C ALA A 13 -36.92 -8.50 -40.88
N ALA A 14 -38.06 -8.19 -40.26
CA ALA A 14 -38.12 -7.89 -38.82
C ALA A 14 -37.78 -9.11 -37.94
N GLU A 15 -38.22 -10.30 -38.32
CA GLU A 15 -37.88 -11.55 -37.64
C GLU A 15 -36.38 -11.88 -37.77
N GLN A 16 -35.79 -11.63 -38.94
CA GLN A 16 -34.34 -11.75 -39.17
C GLN A 16 -33.55 -10.77 -38.29
N LEU A 17 -33.96 -9.50 -38.21
CA LEU A 17 -33.29 -8.48 -37.40
C LEU A 17 -33.30 -8.82 -35.89
N LYS A 18 -34.44 -9.28 -35.38
CA LYS A 18 -34.58 -9.72 -33.98
C LYS A 18 -33.71 -10.94 -33.68
N SER A 19 -33.53 -11.83 -34.66
CA SER A 19 -32.62 -12.97 -34.55
C SER A 19 -31.15 -12.54 -34.50
N GLU A 20 -30.77 -11.50 -35.24
CA GLU A 20 -29.41 -10.93 -35.23
C GLU A 20 -29.08 -10.25 -33.90
N GLU A 21 -29.98 -9.43 -33.36
CA GLU A 21 -29.76 -8.82 -32.04
C GLU A 21 -29.60 -9.89 -30.94
N LYS A 22 -30.40 -10.96 -31.01
CA LYS A 22 -30.28 -12.08 -30.07
C LYS A 22 -28.93 -12.79 -30.23
N ARG A 23 -28.47 -13.02 -31.45
CA ARG A 23 -27.13 -13.58 -31.72
C ARG A 23 -26.02 -12.67 -31.20
N HIS A 24 -26.14 -11.35 -31.39
CA HIS A 24 -25.16 -10.37 -30.92
C HIS A 24 -25.09 -10.30 -29.39
N ARG A 25 -26.24 -10.33 -28.69
CA ARG A 25 -26.28 -10.38 -27.22
C ARG A 25 -25.67 -11.67 -26.67
N ILE A 26 -25.96 -12.82 -27.30
CA ILE A 26 -25.36 -14.11 -26.93
C ILE A 26 -23.84 -14.07 -27.15
N PHE A 27 -23.38 -13.48 -28.26
CA PHE A 27 -21.96 -13.33 -28.56
C PHE A 27 -21.25 -12.46 -27.52
N ILE A 28 -21.81 -11.30 -27.16
CA ILE A 28 -21.25 -10.43 -26.11
C ILE A 28 -21.15 -11.18 -24.77
N ILE A 29 -22.21 -11.89 -24.37
CA ILE A 29 -22.20 -12.67 -23.13
C ILE A 29 -21.12 -13.75 -23.16
N ALA A 30 -20.99 -14.47 -24.29
CA ALA A 30 -19.96 -15.49 -24.45
C ALA A 30 -18.54 -14.91 -24.38
N VAL A 31 -18.27 -13.77 -25.03
CA VAL A 31 -16.98 -13.08 -24.98
C VAL A 31 -16.67 -12.59 -23.56
N SER A 32 -17.64 -11.99 -22.87
CA SER A 32 -17.48 -11.55 -21.49
C SER A 32 -17.19 -12.71 -20.53
N LEU A 33 -17.82 -13.87 -20.73
CA LEU A 33 -17.53 -15.08 -19.97
C LEU A 33 -16.12 -15.61 -20.25
N VAL A 34 -15.66 -15.58 -21.50
CA VAL A 34 -14.29 -15.96 -21.87
C VAL A 34 -13.27 -15.03 -21.22
N ILE A 35 -13.49 -13.71 -21.25
CA ILE A 35 -12.62 -12.72 -20.59
C ILE A 35 -12.59 -12.95 -19.07
N LEU A 36 -13.74 -13.21 -18.46
CA LEU A 36 -13.82 -13.51 -17.03
C LEU A 36 -13.04 -14.78 -16.68
N VAL A 37 -13.17 -15.84 -17.47
CA VAL A 37 -12.42 -17.09 -17.29
C VAL A 37 -10.92 -16.85 -17.46
N LEU A 38 -10.49 -16.06 -18.46
CA LEU A 38 -9.09 -15.70 -18.65
C LEU A 38 -8.54 -14.87 -17.47
N PHE A 39 -9.34 -13.96 -16.92
CA PHE A 39 -8.96 -13.16 -15.76
C PHE A 39 -8.81 -14.03 -14.50
N LEU A 40 -9.77 -14.93 -14.25
CA LEU A 40 -9.70 -15.89 -13.16
C LEU A 40 -8.50 -16.83 -13.33
N PHE A 41 -8.25 -17.33 -14.54
CA PHE A 41 -7.11 -18.18 -14.83
C PHE A 41 -5.78 -17.45 -14.65
N SER A 42 -5.69 -16.19 -15.09
CA SER A 42 -4.51 -15.33 -14.85
C SER A 42 -4.28 -15.09 -13.36
N SER A 43 -5.33 -14.89 -12.57
CA SER A 43 -5.20 -14.69 -11.12
C SER A 43 -4.74 -15.95 -10.40
N VAL A 44 -5.22 -17.14 -10.82
CA VAL A 44 -4.79 -18.44 -10.29
C VAL A 44 -3.35 -18.74 -10.70
N ILE A 45 -2.96 -18.46 -11.95
CA ILE A 45 -1.57 -18.57 -12.41
C ILE A 45 -0.67 -17.61 -11.62
N TYR A 46 -1.10 -16.36 -11.40
CA TYR A 46 -0.34 -15.39 -10.62
C TYR A 46 -0.09 -15.89 -9.19
N LEU A 47 -1.12 -16.44 -8.54
CA LEU A 47 -1.01 -17.06 -7.21
C LEU A 47 -0.14 -18.33 -7.21
N ALA A 48 -0.15 -19.11 -8.29
CA ALA A 48 0.66 -20.32 -8.43
C ALA A 48 2.13 -20.04 -8.81
N MET A 49 2.40 -18.97 -9.57
CA MET A 49 3.73 -18.53 -9.98
C MET A 49 4.39 -17.62 -8.94
N HIS A 50 3.62 -17.01 -8.05
CA HIS A 50 4.10 -16.24 -6.90
C HIS A 50 3.58 -16.88 -5.61
N PRO A 51 4.03 -18.11 -5.29
CA PRO A 51 3.65 -18.72 -4.03
C PRO A 51 4.09 -17.78 -2.89
N LEU A 52 3.26 -17.69 -1.85
CA LEU A 52 3.60 -17.10 -0.54
C LEU A 52 4.95 -17.59 0.02
N GLU A 53 5.46 -18.70 -0.52
CA GLU A 53 6.81 -19.20 -0.31
C GLU A 53 7.92 -18.24 -0.74
N SER A 54 7.79 -17.42 -1.79
CA SER A 54 8.89 -16.51 -2.19
C SER A 54 9.13 -15.43 -1.13
N MET A 55 8.06 -14.93 -0.53
CA MET A 55 8.13 -13.99 0.59
C MET A 55 8.54 -14.71 1.88
N SER A 56 8.09 -15.94 2.11
CA SER A 56 8.53 -16.79 3.24
C SER A 56 10.02 -17.15 3.16
N ASN A 57 10.54 -17.42 1.96
CA ASN A 57 11.93 -17.79 1.73
C ASN A 57 12.85 -16.58 1.80
N MET A 58 12.44 -15.42 1.26
CA MET A 58 13.11 -14.14 1.56
C MET A 58 13.14 -13.86 3.07
N LEU A 59 12.04 -14.12 3.79
CA LEU A 59 11.99 -13.94 5.25
C LEU A 59 12.93 -14.90 5.99
N LYS A 60 12.96 -16.17 5.59
CA LYS A 60 13.82 -17.20 6.19
C LYS A 60 15.30 -16.90 5.96
N GLU A 61 15.66 -16.40 4.77
CA GLU A 61 17.02 -16.01 4.43
C GLU A 61 17.49 -14.78 5.22
N GLN A 62 16.59 -13.83 5.48
CA GLN A 62 16.85 -12.68 6.36
C GLN A 62 16.92 -13.04 7.86
N LEU A 63 16.21 -14.08 8.31
CA LEU A 63 16.15 -14.52 9.71
C LEU A 63 17.23 -15.54 10.11
N ALA A 64 17.84 -16.25 9.15
CA ALA A 64 18.88 -17.26 9.42
C ALA A 64 20.18 -16.69 10.04
N GLY A 65 20.39 -15.37 9.98
CA GLY A 65 21.54 -14.69 10.60
C GLY A 65 21.38 -14.34 12.08
N VAL A 66 20.22 -14.61 12.68
CA VAL A 66 19.84 -14.10 14.02
C VAL A 66 19.94 -15.18 15.10
N ASN A 67 21.00 -16.00 15.07
CA ASN A 67 21.12 -17.09 16.02
C ASN A 67 22.42 -17.07 16.83
N ASP A 68 22.84 -15.88 17.26
CA ASP A 68 23.79 -15.82 18.35
C ASP A 68 23.48 -14.74 19.41
N THR A 69 23.46 -15.22 20.66
CA THR A 69 23.77 -14.57 21.94
C THR A 69 22.97 -13.37 22.51
N ILE A 70 22.43 -13.61 23.71
CA ILE A 70 22.49 -12.75 24.93
C ILE A 70 21.33 -11.81 25.28
N CYS A 71 21.03 -11.90 26.57
CA CYS A 71 20.10 -11.19 27.43
C CYS A 71 20.43 -9.70 27.51
N VAL A 72 19.53 -8.84 27.05
CA VAL A 72 19.59 -7.40 27.30
C VAL A 72 18.16 -6.82 27.28
N GLN A 73 18.02 -5.64 27.89
CA GLN A 73 16.79 -4.89 28.13
C GLN A 73 15.96 -4.66 26.85
N GLU A 74 14.65 -4.39 27.00
CA GLU A 74 13.60 -4.40 25.96
C GLU A 74 13.95 -3.71 24.62
N ASP A 75 14.90 -2.78 24.62
CA ASP A 75 15.39 -2.05 23.44
C ASP A 75 16.18 -2.94 22.44
N ASP A 76 16.82 -4.02 22.89
CA ASP A 76 17.69 -4.88 22.07
C ASP A 76 16.92 -5.97 21.28
N VAL A 77 15.66 -6.26 21.62
CA VAL A 77 14.86 -7.30 20.95
C VAL A 77 14.49 -6.88 19.51
N LEU A 78 14.23 -5.60 19.28
CA LEU A 78 13.89 -5.05 17.96
C LEU A 78 15.12 -4.96 17.04
N ILE A 79 16.26 -4.55 17.60
CA ILE A 79 17.56 -4.48 16.89
C ILE A 79 17.97 -5.88 16.41
N LYS A 80 17.70 -6.91 17.21
CA LYS A 80 18.03 -8.29 16.84
C LYS A 80 17.09 -8.88 15.78
N LYS A 81 15.80 -8.53 15.81
CA LYS A 81 14.79 -9.04 14.88
C LYS A 81 14.92 -8.44 13.46
N TYR A 82 15.42 -7.21 13.37
CA TYR A 82 15.70 -6.52 12.11
C TYR A 82 17.04 -5.77 12.23
N PRO A 83 18.17 -6.39 11.86
CA PRO A 83 19.52 -5.83 12.11
C PRO A 83 19.72 -4.46 11.46
N ASP A 84 18.91 -4.11 10.45
CA ASP A 84 18.67 -2.74 10.00
C ASP A 84 17.18 -2.58 9.61
N ILE A 85 16.36 -2.11 10.55
CA ILE A 85 14.94 -1.85 10.33
C ILE A 85 14.70 -0.77 9.26
N GLU A 86 15.56 0.25 9.19
CA GLU A 86 15.45 1.33 8.21
C GLU A 86 15.67 0.79 6.81
N GLN A 87 16.72 -0.02 6.61
CA GLN A 87 17.00 -0.67 5.34
C GLN A 87 15.89 -1.65 4.96
N THR A 88 15.34 -2.39 5.91
CA THR A 88 14.21 -3.31 5.66
C THR A 88 13.00 -2.54 5.14
N ILE A 89 12.65 -1.43 5.78
CA ILE A 89 11.54 -0.56 5.35
C ILE A 89 11.84 0.04 3.97
N TRP A 90 13.04 0.55 3.75
CA TRP A 90 13.45 1.07 2.44
C TRP A 90 13.25 0.03 1.34
N GLN A 91 13.82 -1.16 1.49
CA GLN A 91 13.72 -2.22 0.48
C GLN A 91 12.28 -2.67 0.24
N PHE A 92 11.46 -2.73 1.29
CA PHE A 92 10.02 -2.99 1.15
C PHE A 92 9.35 -1.93 0.27
N LEU A 93 9.54 -0.64 0.57
CA LEU A 93 8.97 0.47 -0.21
C LEU A 93 9.45 0.48 -1.66
N LYS A 94 10.73 0.18 -1.89
CA LYS A 94 11.28 -0.01 -3.25
C LYS A 94 10.63 -1.19 -3.96
N GLY A 95 10.39 -2.30 -3.27
CA GLY A 95 9.67 -3.47 -3.79
C GLY A 95 8.23 -3.16 -4.17
N LEU A 96 7.59 -2.18 -3.53
CA LEU A 96 6.27 -1.68 -3.92
C LEU A 96 6.28 -0.81 -5.19
N GLY A 97 7.44 -0.51 -5.76
CA GLY A 97 7.60 0.37 -6.92
C GLY A 97 7.73 1.86 -6.59
N PHE A 98 8.01 2.22 -5.33
CA PHE A 98 8.23 3.63 -4.98
C PHE A 98 9.52 4.15 -5.60
N THR A 99 9.51 5.42 -6.01
CA THR A 99 10.73 6.16 -6.36
C THR A 99 11.63 6.33 -5.13
N ASP A 100 12.89 6.74 -5.32
CA ASP A 100 13.77 7.01 -4.17
C ASP A 100 13.20 8.15 -3.32
N GLU A 101 12.66 9.17 -3.98
CA GLU A 101 11.99 10.31 -3.35
C GLU A 101 10.71 9.88 -2.63
N GLY A 102 9.90 9.01 -3.23
CA GLY A 102 8.70 8.45 -2.60
C GLY A 102 9.02 7.57 -1.39
N ALA A 103 10.00 6.68 -1.49
CA ALA A 103 10.44 5.83 -0.39
C ALA A 103 11.00 6.67 0.77
N ALA A 104 11.87 7.63 0.46
CA ALA A 104 12.44 8.55 1.44
C ALA A 104 11.37 9.40 2.12
N ALA A 105 10.39 9.89 1.36
CA ALA A 105 9.27 10.67 1.90
C ALA A 105 8.40 9.88 2.88
N THR A 106 8.09 8.61 2.56
CA THR A 106 7.38 7.71 3.47
C THR A 106 8.19 7.44 4.74
N MET A 107 9.49 7.14 4.61
CA MET A 107 10.37 6.93 5.78
C MET A 107 10.52 8.18 6.65
N GLY A 108 10.60 9.36 6.05
CA GLY A 108 10.65 10.64 6.77
C GLY A 108 9.40 10.91 7.60
N ASN A 109 8.23 10.37 7.20
CA ASN A 109 7.02 10.41 8.02
C ASN A 109 7.07 9.34 9.12
N MET A 110 7.33 8.08 8.78
CA MET A 110 7.36 6.96 9.75
C MET A 110 8.34 7.19 10.91
N VAL A 111 9.51 7.80 10.65
CA VAL A 111 10.47 8.10 11.73
C VAL A 111 9.91 9.15 12.71
N VAL A 112 9.12 10.11 12.23
CA VAL A 112 8.47 11.11 13.10
C VAL A 112 7.32 10.49 13.88
N GLU A 113 6.59 9.57 13.28
CA GLU A 113 5.49 8.85 13.93
C GLU A 113 5.99 7.93 15.06
N SER A 114 7.05 7.17 14.82
CA SER A 114 7.38 6.04 15.71
C SER A 114 8.88 5.81 15.91
N SER A 115 9.75 6.59 15.26
CA SER A 115 11.18 6.25 15.14
C SER A 115 11.39 4.82 14.60
N PHE A 116 10.50 4.41 13.68
CA PHE A 116 10.40 3.06 13.13
C PHE A 116 10.14 1.94 14.13
N ASN A 117 9.72 2.25 15.36
CA ASN A 117 9.39 1.23 16.35
C ASN A 117 8.02 0.61 16.04
N PRO A 118 7.93 -0.67 15.63
CA PRO A 118 6.64 -1.32 15.35
C PRO A 118 5.82 -1.55 16.62
N ALA A 119 6.44 -1.56 17.79
CA ALA A 119 5.76 -1.65 19.09
C ALA A 119 5.41 -0.27 19.67
N ALA A 120 5.64 0.83 18.94
CA ALA A 120 5.30 2.17 19.41
C ALA A 120 3.83 2.24 19.84
N ASN A 121 3.60 2.78 21.03
CA ASN A 121 2.28 3.02 21.60
C ASN A 121 2.28 4.42 22.19
N HIS A 122 1.42 5.29 21.66
CA HIS A 122 1.20 6.63 22.19
C HIS A 122 -0.17 6.70 22.89
N ASN A 123 -0.12 6.71 24.22
CA ASN A 123 -1.28 6.87 25.12
C ASN A 123 -2.43 5.90 24.83
N ASP A 124 -2.13 4.66 24.40
CA ASP A 124 -3.12 3.64 24.02
C ASP A 124 -4.09 4.08 22.91
N HIS A 125 -3.71 5.08 22.12
CA HIS A 125 -4.53 5.65 21.07
C HIS A 125 -3.93 5.51 19.68
N TYR A 126 -2.60 5.45 19.58
CA TYR A 126 -1.89 5.37 18.30
C TYR A 126 -0.74 4.37 18.38
N PHE A 127 -0.65 3.50 17.39
CA PHE A 127 0.17 2.29 17.45
C PHE A 127 1.03 2.08 16.21
N GLY A 128 2.23 1.53 16.41
CA GLY A 128 3.11 1.06 15.34
C GLY A 128 3.72 2.14 14.46
N LEU A 129 4.26 1.70 13.32
CA LEU A 129 5.08 2.50 12.40
C LEU A 129 4.45 3.81 11.96
N CYS A 130 3.16 3.78 11.61
CA CYS A 130 2.41 4.96 11.13
C CYS A 130 1.43 5.48 12.19
N GLN A 131 1.63 5.14 13.47
CA GLN A 131 0.77 5.60 14.57
C GLN A 131 -0.73 5.40 14.24
N TRP A 132 -1.10 4.19 13.84
CA TRP A 132 -2.49 3.85 13.51
C TRP A 132 -3.38 4.02 14.74
N GLY A 133 -4.43 4.84 14.61
CA GLY A 133 -5.42 5.08 15.65
C GLY A 133 -6.86 4.93 15.16
N GLY A 134 -7.82 5.03 16.08
CA GLY A 134 -9.25 4.95 15.78
C GLY A 134 -9.65 3.70 14.97
N GLY A 135 -10.43 3.89 13.91
CA GLY A 135 -10.90 2.79 13.05
C GLY A 135 -9.79 2.07 12.26
N ARG A 136 -8.60 2.69 12.12
CA ARG A 136 -7.42 2.06 11.51
C ARG A 136 -6.70 1.13 12.48
N TRP A 137 -6.84 1.35 13.79
CA TRP A 137 -6.28 0.49 14.83
C TRP A 137 -7.16 -0.74 15.08
N GLN A 138 -8.45 -0.53 15.41
CA GLN A 138 -9.28 -1.59 16.00
C GLN A 138 -10.66 -1.78 15.37
N GLY A 139 -11.08 -3.04 15.35
CA GLY A 139 -12.49 -3.43 15.41
C GLY A 139 -13.07 -4.02 14.12
N ASN A 140 -12.25 -4.22 13.08
CA ASN A 140 -12.70 -4.83 11.84
C ASN A 140 -11.51 -5.38 11.03
N ASP A 141 -11.83 -6.14 9.98
CA ASP A 141 -10.89 -6.77 9.05
C ASP A 141 -9.96 -5.80 8.29
N PHE A 142 -10.28 -4.50 8.30
CA PHE A 142 -9.54 -3.43 7.65
C PHE A 142 -8.74 -2.58 8.64
N SER A 143 -8.74 -2.94 9.93
CA SER A 143 -7.90 -2.34 10.96
C SER A 143 -6.64 -3.17 11.20
N LEU A 144 -5.59 -2.57 11.77
CA LEU A 144 -4.31 -3.25 12.02
C LEU A 144 -4.50 -4.50 12.88
N THR A 145 -5.30 -4.41 13.95
CA THR A 145 -5.58 -5.57 14.83
C THR A 145 -6.39 -6.67 14.13
N GLY A 146 -7.34 -6.34 13.24
CA GLY A 146 -8.03 -7.36 12.44
C GLY A 146 -7.12 -8.00 11.39
N PHE A 147 -6.25 -7.19 10.78
CA PHE A 147 -5.27 -7.69 9.81
C PHE A 147 -4.22 -8.61 10.46
N SER A 148 -3.74 -8.27 11.67
CA SER A 148 -2.77 -9.08 12.40
C SER A 148 -3.35 -10.44 12.81
N GLN A 149 -4.62 -10.48 13.22
CA GLN A 149 -5.34 -11.73 13.52
C GLN A 149 -5.40 -12.66 12.30
N LYS A 150 -5.66 -12.14 11.09
CA LYS A 150 -5.63 -12.93 9.85
C LYS A 150 -4.24 -13.44 9.50
N CYS A 151 -3.20 -12.72 9.89
CA CYS A 151 -1.82 -13.13 9.71
C CYS A 151 -1.34 -14.12 10.79
N GLU A 152 -2.16 -14.43 11.80
CA GLU A 152 -1.81 -15.22 12.99
C GLU A 152 -0.52 -14.71 13.66
N LYS A 153 -0.37 -13.37 13.70
CA LYS A 153 0.80 -12.68 14.22
C LYS A 153 0.40 -11.49 15.09
N GLU A 154 1.33 -11.06 15.94
CA GLU A 154 1.17 -9.86 16.73
C GLU A 154 1.10 -8.60 15.85
N TRP A 155 0.29 -7.62 16.27
CA TRP A 155 0.17 -6.33 15.57
C TRP A 155 1.49 -5.57 15.52
N SER A 156 2.39 -5.80 16.49
CA SER A 156 3.72 -5.20 16.59
C SER A 156 4.76 -5.90 15.72
N ASP A 157 4.38 -6.90 14.93
CA ASP A 157 5.27 -7.51 13.94
C ASP A 157 5.49 -6.55 12.76
N LEU A 158 6.75 -6.22 12.47
CA LEU A 158 7.10 -5.30 11.37
C LEU A 158 6.50 -5.75 10.03
N GLN A 159 6.55 -7.04 9.71
CA GLN A 159 6.05 -7.52 8.42
C GLN A 159 4.53 -7.38 8.34
N VAL A 160 3.82 -7.63 9.43
CA VAL A 160 2.37 -7.37 9.52
C VAL A 160 2.09 -5.89 9.25
N GLN A 161 2.82 -4.97 9.89
CA GLN A 161 2.61 -3.53 9.73
C GLN A 161 2.96 -3.03 8.33
N LEU A 162 4.04 -3.51 7.72
CA LEU A 162 4.40 -3.16 6.35
C LEU A 162 3.39 -3.68 5.33
N THR A 163 2.87 -4.89 5.54
CA THR A 163 1.84 -5.46 4.67
C THR A 163 0.51 -4.73 4.84
N PHE A 164 0.16 -4.35 6.08
CA PHE A 164 -1.01 -3.54 6.37
C PHE A 164 -0.90 -2.14 5.73
N PHE A 165 0.25 -1.48 5.86
CA PHE A 165 0.58 -0.22 5.18
C PHE A 165 0.36 -0.33 3.66
N TYR A 166 0.87 -1.39 3.03
CA TYR A 166 0.66 -1.63 1.60
C TYR A 166 -0.82 -1.83 1.25
N MET A 167 -1.56 -2.61 2.04
CA MET A 167 -3.00 -2.81 1.85
C MET A 167 -3.73 -1.47 1.89
N GLU A 168 -3.51 -0.64 2.91
CA GLU A 168 -4.15 0.67 3.01
C GLU A 168 -3.78 1.58 1.83
N CYS A 169 -2.49 1.66 1.49
CA CYS A 169 -2.01 2.48 0.39
C CYS A 169 -2.59 2.07 -0.96
N SER A 170 -2.66 0.78 -1.25
CA SER A 170 -3.16 0.26 -2.53
C SER A 170 -4.68 0.28 -2.66
N THR A 171 -5.42 0.38 -1.54
CA THR A 171 -6.90 0.33 -1.53
C THR A 171 -7.53 1.69 -1.21
N TYR A 172 -7.22 2.26 -0.05
CA TYR A 172 -7.89 3.45 0.49
C TYR A 172 -7.14 4.74 0.16
N TYR A 173 -5.83 4.67 -0.02
CA TYR A 173 -4.97 5.82 -0.31
C TYR A 173 -4.28 5.71 -1.68
N ALA A 174 -5.01 5.22 -2.69
CA ALA A 174 -4.46 4.96 -4.03
C ALA A 174 -3.73 6.16 -4.65
N ASN A 175 -4.19 7.39 -4.41
CA ASN A 175 -3.49 8.60 -4.89
C ASN A 175 -2.14 8.82 -4.21
N VAL A 176 -1.99 8.49 -2.93
CA VAL A 176 -0.71 8.52 -2.23
C VAL A 176 0.22 7.49 -2.85
N TYR A 177 -0.24 6.24 -2.99
CA TYR A 177 0.53 5.15 -3.58
C TYR A 177 1.01 5.50 -5.00
N LEU A 178 0.11 6.00 -5.85
CA LEU A 178 0.44 6.42 -7.22
C LEU A 178 1.44 7.59 -7.26
N LEU A 179 1.34 8.54 -6.33
CA LEU A 179 2.29 9.66 -6.26
C LEU A 179 3.68 9.18 -5.83
N MET A 180 3.78 8.33 -4.80
CA MET A 180 5.08 7.82 -4.32
C MET A 180 5.81 7.02 -5.41
N GLY A 181 5.06 6.31 -6.26
CA GLY A 181 5.60 5.60 -7.41
C GLY A 181 6.07 6.47 -8.60
N LYS A 182 5.83 7.79 -8.56
CA LYS A 182 6.10 8.68 -9.71
C LYS A 182 6.90 9.94 -9.38
N THR A 183 6.83 10.40 -8.14
CA THR A 183 7.41 11.68 -7.72
C THR A 183 8.93 11.73 -7.90
N LYS A 184 9.44 12.94 -8.14
CA LYS A 184 10.87 13.28 -8.17
C LYS A 184 11.22 14.43 -7.24
N ASP A 185 10.26 14.80 -6.41
CA ASP A 185 10.39 15.86 -5.41
C ASP A 185 10.08 15.24 -4.04
N VAL A 186 11.13 15.07 -3.25
CA VAL A 186 11.05 14.48 -1.92
C VAL A 186 10.25 15.35 -0.96
N VAL A 187 10.36 16.69 -1.08
CA VAL A 187 9.63 17.62 -0.21
C VAL A 187 8.15 17.56 -0.51
N TYR A 188 7.77 17.63 -1.79
CA TYR A 188 6.38 17.49 -2.21
C TYR A 188 5.78 16.14 -1.81
N ALA A 189 6.53 15.05 -1.98
CA ALA A 189 6.10 13.72 -1.58
C ALA A 189 5.89 13.61 -0.06
N THR A 190 6.80 14.15 0.74
CA THR A 190 6.69 14.17 2.21
C THR A 190 5.44 14.91 2.67
N ASP A 191 5.20 16.08 2.08
CA ASP A 191 4.04 16.92 2.38
C ASP A 191 2.74 16.23 2.03
N TYR A 192 2.70 15.60 0.85
CA TYR A 192 1.53 14.88 0.38
C TYR A 192 1.24 13.67 1.28
N PHE A 193 2.26 12.93 1.68
CA PHE A 193 2.10 11.79 2.58
C PHE A 193 1.60 12.24 3.97
N CYS A 194 2.21 13.26 4.58
CA CYS A 194 1.74 13.80 5.87
C CYS A 194 0.30 14.30 5.78
N THR A 195 -0.07 14.94 4.67
CA THR A 195 -1.41 15.51 4.51
C THR A 195 -2.47 14.43 4.29
N TYR A 196 -2.20 13.45 3.43
CA TYR A 196 -3.24 12.57 2.90
C TYR A 196 -3.19 11.13 3.43
N TYR A 197 -2.02 10.63 3.82
CA TYR A 197 -1.91 9.31 4.44
C TYR A 197 -1.93 9.40 5.97
N GLU A 198 -1.05 10.22 6.55
CA GLU A 198 -1.03 10.39 8.02
C GLU A 198 -2.23 11.20 8.50
N GLY A 199 -2.77 12.09 7.66
CA GLY A 199 -3.84 12.99 8.08
C GLY A 199 -3.37 13.94 9.18
N CYS A 200 -2.08 14.33 9.15
CA CYS A 200 -1.44 15.21 10.12
C CYS A 200 -2.35 16.39 10.48
N VAL A 201 -2.54 16.65 11.76
CA VAL A 201 -3.35 17.79 12.21
C VAL A 201 -2.56 19.09 12.12
N GLY A 202 -3.32 20.19 12.05
CA GLY A 202 -2.73 21.53 12.09
C GLY A 202 -2.08 21.79 13.45
N SER A 203 -0.83 22.23 13.44
CA SER A 203 -0.09 22.56 14.67
C SER A 203 0.55 23.94 14.51
N SER A 204 0.64 24.69 15.61
CA SER A 204 1.30 26.00 15.66
C SER A 204 2.43 25.96 16.70
N GLY A 205 3.57 26.59 16.41
CA GLY A 205 4.73 26.66 17.31
C GLY A 205 5.91 25.81 16.81
N ASN A 206 6.89 25.53 17.69
CA ASN A 206 8.15 24.83 17.36
C ASN A 206 7.99 23.45 16.72
N TRP A 207 6.79 22.87 16.69
CA TRP A 207 6.56 21.57 16.05
C TRP A 207 6.08 21.71 14.59
N ALA A 208 5.73 22.91 14.15
CA ALA A 208 5.23 23.19 12.80
C ALA A 208 5.99 24.37 12.16
N TYR A 209 7.27 24.16 11.85
CA TYR A 209 8.12 25.18 11.22
C TYR A 209 7.84 25.41 9.72
N SER A 210 6.86 24.72 9.13
CA SER A 210 6.60 24.79 7.69
C SER A 210 5.12 24.63 7.36
N THR A 211 4.72 25.15 6.20
CA THR A 211 3.34 25.09 5.73
C THR A 211 3.24 24.45 4.35
N VAL A 212 2.08 23.86 4.07
CA VAL A 212 1.62 23.46 2.74
C VAL A 212 0.37 24.27 2.45
N ASN A 213 0.37 25.06 1.39
CA ASN A 213 -0.76 25.94 1.02
C ASN A 213 -1.24 26.84 2.18
N GLY A 214 -0.31 27.34 3.00
CA GLY A 214 -0.61 28.19 4.15
C GLY A 214 -1.09 27.47 5.42
N LYS A 215 -1.25 26.13 5.38
CA LYS A 215 -1.59 25.31 6.56
C LYS A 215 -0.33 24.65 7.14
N ALA A 216 -0.12 24.83 8.43
CA ALA A 216 0.96 24.20 9.18
C ALA A 216 0.56 22.77 9.58
N TYR A 217 1.51 21.84 9.65
CA TYR A 217 1.29 20.43 9.99
C TYR A 217 2.29 19.95 11.05
N GLN A 218 1.85 19.04 11.93
CA GLN A 218 2.69 18.49 13.00
C GLN A 218 3.95 17.81 12.46
N GLY A 219 5.11 18.30 12.90
CA GLY A 219 6.42 17.73 12.59
C GLY A 219 6.89 17.97 11.15
N LEU A 220 6.20 18.79 10.34
CA LEU A 220 6.43 18.85 8.89
C LEU A 220 7.89 19.13 8.48
N ALA A 221 8.55 20.08 9.15
CA ALA A 221 9.94 20.39 8.87
C ALA A 221 10.89 19.23 9.21
N ASN A 222 10.62 18.52 10.31
CA ASN A 222 11.40 17.34 10.67
C ASN A 222 11.17 16.20 9.67
N ARG A 223 9.91 15.97 9.27
CA ARG A 223 9.55 14.96 8.26
C ARG A 223 10.33 15.20 6.96
N ARG A 224 10.36 16.46 6.47
CA ARG A 224 11.14 16.84 5.27
C ARG A 224 12.63 16.61 5.46
N ARG A 225 13.20 17.07 6.58
CA ARG A 225 14.64 16.89 6.89
C ARG A 225 15.03 15.41 6.93
N TYR A 226 14.19 14.58 7.54
CA TYR A 226 14.42 13.13 7.59
C TYR A 226 14.26 12.50 6.21
N ALA A 227 13.27 12.90 5.42
CA ALA A 227 13.12 12.41 4.06
C ALA A 227 14.35 12.75 3.19
N GLU A 228 14.85 13.99 3.25
CA GLU A 228 16.09 14.37 2.57
C GLU A 228 17.28 13.52 3.03
N TRP A 229 17.36 13.21 4.33
CA TRP A 229 18.40 12.35 4.88
C TRP A 229 18.30 10.91 4.35
N TYR A 230 17.11 10.30 4.36
CA TYR A 230 16.92 8.94 3.83
C TYR A 230 17.16 8.89 2.32
N LEU A 231 16.77 9.92 1.58
CA LEU A 231 17.08 10.04 0.16
C LEU A 231 18.59 10.04 -0.08
N LYS A 232 19.35 10.79 0.72
CA LYS A 232 20.81 10.80 0.64
C LYS A 232 21.44 9.46 1.06
N LYS A 233 20.90 8.81 2.10
CA LYS A 233 21.43 7.56 2.65
C LYS A 233 21.20 6.36 1.73
N TYR A 234 20.01 6.25 1.14
CA TYR A 234 19.59 5.03 0.44
C TYR A 234 19.26 5.23 -1.05
N GLY A 235 19.05 6.47 -1.50
CA GLY A 235 18.83 6.78 -2.92
C GLY A 235 20.06 6.47 -3.77
N LEU A 236 19.86 6.38 -5.09
CA LEU A 236 20.91 6.11 -6.06
C LEU A 236 22.02 7.18 -5.98
N GLY A 237 23.07 6.87 -5.20
CA GLY A 237 24.19 7.77 -4.86
C GLY A 237 24.74 7.61 -3.43
N GLY A 238 24.13 6.77 -2.58
CA GLY A 238 24.50 6.59 -1.17
C GLY A 238 25.34 5.36 -0.80
N GLY A 239 26.10 4.78 -1.73
CA GLY A 239 26.99 3.62 -1.50
C GLY A 239 28.40 3.85 -2.01
#